data_AF-A0A1Z5K9Q3-F1
#
_entry.id   AF-A0A1Z5K9Q3-F1
#
_cell.length_a   1.000
_cell.length_b   1.000
_cell.length_c   1.000
_cell.angle_alpha   90.00
_cell.angle_beta   90.00
_cell.angle_gamma   90.00
#
_symmetry.space_group_name_H-M   'P 1'
#
loop_
_entity.id
_entity.type
_entity.pdbx_description
1 polymer ?
#
loop_
_entity_poly.entity_id
_entity_poly.type
_entity_poly.pdbx_seq_one_letter_code
_entity_poly.pdbx_strand_id
1 'polypeptide(L)'
;MILKQHILGFTMTFILVVPNSFALRMPSTLRQTSIIRWSTTSGSPLEAPQATTTTTTTTTTTTTTTTTTTTTTTTTAADELSSTPNRFRRRPVIFPSPSPEEFPTWAYEERSFFRFEILHESTQSLARVGRIHTPHGIIDTPGFVAVATNAALKGVDFRDADGSGQQLIFSNTYHLMLHPGADLIAEAGGIHQFTRRTDRPFITDSGGFQVFSLQHGSVFEELSSKGELKRTGKRKDRPDAMGADAVKVTEEGVRFRSYRDGSKFLLTPESTVQAQKKIGADIIIPLDELPGYYVDRQKLVESVDRTHRWEARSLQEHLLNVNEQAMYCVIHGGVDRELRTKSIDYLTSLPFDGYAIGGALGDGREELKELLQWMMPQFDEGSRKQKPRHLLGIADEESIRNAVACGLDTMDSCYPTRVARHGTVLTRTGPIRLKSGKHSRSFGVKIDDQCSCRTCQTYDRSYLWHLFKANEPLATTLATQHNIQYMNDLMAQLRQDIMNNKI
;
A
#
# COMPACT_ATOMS: atom_id res chain seq x y z
N MET A 1 14.27 47.88 -34.16
CA MET A 1 14.89 49.15 -34.64
C MET A 1 14.93 50.08 -33.44
N ILE A 2 16.05 50.20 -32.71
CA ILE A 2 17.23 51.08 -32.99
C ILE A 2 16.79 52.56 -33.01
N LEU A 3 17.38 53.55 -32.32
CA LEU A 3 18.38 53.71 -31.25
C LEU A 3 18.54 55.26 -31.08
N LYS A 4 19.10 55.69 -29.93
CA LYS A 4 19.78 56.97 -29.59
C LYS A 4 18.92 58.09 -28.99
N GLN A 5 19.07 58.50 -27.71
CA GLN A 5 20.21 59.06 -26.92
C GLN A 5 20.56 60.53 -27.21
N HIS A 6 20.51 61.37 -26.17
CA HIS A 6 21.53 62.31 -25.62
C HIS A 6 20.93 62.93 -24.33
N ILE A 7 21.42 62.68 -23.10
CA ILE A 7 22.64 63.07 -22.34
C ILE A 7 22.69 64.53 -21.86
N LEU A 8 22.66 64.69 -20.53
CA LEU A 8 23.36 65.65 -19.64
C LEU A 8 22.98 65.23 -18.19
N GLY A 9 23.83 64.97 -17.19
CA GLY A 9 25.27 65.18 -16.99
C GLY A 9 25.45 65.79 -15.59
N PHE A 10 25.75 65.00 -14.55
CA PHE A 10 26.34 65.48 -13.29
C PHE A 10 27.21 64.38 -12.65
N THR A 11 28.49 64.69 -12.53
CA THR A 11 29.58 63.92 -11.91
C THR A 11 29.80 64.40 -10.48
N MET A 12 30.01 63.47 -9.54
CA MET A 12 30.67 63.76 -8.27
C MET A 12 31.73 62.70 -8.00
N THR A 13 32.96 63.17 -7.79
CA THR A 13 34.17 62.42 -7.47
C THR A 13 34.61 62.83 -6.07
N PHE A 14 34.88 61.89 -5.16
CA PHE A 14 35.75 62.12 -4.01
C PHE A 14 36.51 60.85 -3.60
N ILE A 15 37.80 60.85 -3.96
CA ILE A 15 39.04 60.58 -3.18
C ILE A 15 39.07 59.43 -2.15
N LEU A 16 40.15 58.65 -2.31
CA LEU A 16 40.62 57.46 -1.60
C LEU A 16 41.71 57.84 -0.59
N VAL A 17 41.68 57.31 0.65
CA VAL A 17 42.85 57.23 1.55
C VAL A 17 42.77 55.95 2.41
N VAL A 18 43.88 55.20 2.45
CA VAL A 18 44.18 54.00 3.25
C VAL A 18 45.16 54.39 4.38
N PRO A 19 45.18 53.68 5.53
CA PRO A 19 46.41 52.99 5.95
C PRO A 19 46.12 51.57 6.52
N ASN A 20 46.82 50.48 6.12
CA ASN A 20 48.11 49.95 6.62
C ASN A 20 48.24 49.95 8.17
N SER A 21 48.67 48.93 8.92
CA SER A 21 49.21 47.57 8.76
C SER A 21 49.24 46.95 10.17
N PHE A 22 49.25 45.61 10.33
CA PHE A 22 50.21 44.91 11.20
C PHE A 22 50.08 43.38 11.04
N ALA A 23 51.20 42.77 10.65
CA ALA A 23 51.43 41.33 10.63
C ALA A 23 51.92 40.85 12.01
N LEU A 24 51.81 39.56 12.32
CA LEU A 24 52.95 38.70 12.67
C LEU A 24 52.52 37.24 13.04
N ARG A 25 53.14 36.31 12.28
CA ARG A 25 53.72 35.01 12.67
C ARG A 25 52.84 33.81 13.11
N MET A 26 52.91 32.76 12.27
CA MET A 26 52.95 31.35 12.69
C MET A 26 54.28 31.03 13.45
N PRO A 27 54.42 29.85 14.11
CA PRO A 27 54.76 28.61 13.38
C PRO A 27 54.04 27.32 13.82
N SER A 28 54.18 26.37 12.91
CA SER A 28 53.84 24.95 12.75
C SER A 28 54.06 23.93 13.88
N THR A 29 53.52 22.71 13.61
CA THR A 29 53.79 21.35 14.15
C THR A 29 52.83 20.91 15.26
N LEU A 30 52.20 19.71 15.30
CA LEU A 30 52.44 18.40 14.71
C LEU A 30 51.10 17.65 14.53
N ARG A 31 51.01 16.81 13.49
CA ARG A 31 50.04 15.70 13.40
C ARG A 31 50.43 14.62 14.40
N GLN A 32 49.50 14.13 15.20
CA GLN A 32 49.46 12.72 15.55
C GLN A 32 48.05 12.27 15.95
N THR A 33 47.61 11.24 15.24
CA THR A 33 46.43 10.40 15.42
C THR A 33 46.44 9.71 16.78
N SER A 34 45.36 9.84 17.55
CA SER A 34 45.06 8.95 18.68
C SER A 34 43.87 8.07 18.30
N ILE A 35 44.22 6.84 17.91
CA ILE A 35 43.36 5.66 17.77
C ILE A 35 42.84 5.31 19.17
N ILE A 36 41.52 5.31 19.33
CA ILE A 36 40.87 4.79 20.53
C ILE A 36 40.84 3.26 20.39
N ARG A 37 41.74 2.57 21.12
CA ARG A 37 41.65 1.14 21.39
C ARG A 37 40.76 0.94 22.62
N TRP A 38 39.65 0.23 22.45
CA TRP A 38 38.95 -0.41 23.55
C TRP A 38 39.48 -1.83 23.72
N SER A 39 39.77 -2.15 24.98
CA SER A 39 40.37 -3.38 25.49
C SER A 39 39.43 -4.58 25.36
N THR A 40 39.97 -5.67 24.82
CA THR A 40 39.43 -7.03 24.94
C THR A 40 39.69 -7.57 26.35
N THR A 41 38.62 -7.98 27.05
CA THR A 41 38.72 -8.86 28.20
C THR A 41 37.89 -10.11 27.94
N SER A 42 38.55 -11.24 28.08
CA SER A 42 38.08 -12.62 27.97
C SER A 42 37.06 -13.00 29.04
N GLY A 43 36.04 -13.77 28.64
CA GLY A 43 35.13 -14.51 29.52
C GLY A 43 34.37 -15.56 28.72
N SER A 44 34.53 -16.82 29.12
CA SER A 44 34.32 -18.08 28.41
C SER A 44 32.90 -18.41 27.91
N PRO A 45 32.75 -19.38 26.98
CA PRO A 45 31.51 -19.68 26.27
C PRO A 45 30.63 -20.67 27.03
N LEU A 46 29.31 -20.47 26.98
CA LEU A 46 28.31 -21.45 27.42
C LEU A 46 27.81 -22.25 26.20
N GLU A 47 27.83 -23.57 26.42
CA GLU A 47 27.66 -24.65 25.45
C GLU A 47 26.25 -24.74 24.85
N ALA A 48 26.20 -25.05 23.56
CA ALA A 48 25.02 -25.54 22.87
C ALA A 48 24.83 -27.04 23.17
N PRO A 49 23.61 -27.53 23.46
CA PRO A 49 23.38 -28.95 23.64
C PRO A 49 23.41 -29.69 22.29
N GLN A 50 24.26 -30.71 22.23
CA GLN A 50 24.42 -31.64 21.14
C GLN A 50 23.18 -32.51 20.93
N ALA A 51 22.88 -32.77 19.66
CA ALA A 51 21.89 -33.73 19.20
C ALA A 51 22.30 -35.16 19.54
N THR A 52 21.52 -35.82 20.42
CA THR A 52 21.58 -37.26 20.63
C THR A 52 20.90 -37.99 19.48
N THR A 53 21.69 -38.75 18.75
CA THR A 53 21.27 -39.72 17.74
C THR A 53 20.78 -40.98 18.45
N THR A 54 19.48 -41.28 18.38
CA THR A 54 18.96 -42.57 18.83
C THR A 54 18.54 -43.37 17.61
N THR A 55 19.33 -44.40 17.31
CA THR A 55 19.04 -45.44 16.33
C THR A 55 17.99 -46.37 16.91
N THR A 56 16.81 -46.42 16.29
CA THR A 56 15.82 -47.48 16.57
C THR A 56 15.51 -48.21 15.26
N THR A 57 16.03 -49.42 15.17
CA THR A 57 15.71 -50.45 14.18
C THR A 57 14.34 -51.08 14.52
N THR A 58 13.84 -51.95 13.62
CA THR A 58 12.63 -52.82 13.71
C THR A 58 11.29 -52.10 13.37
N THR A 59 10.39 -52.59 12.52
CA THR A 59 10.26 -53.85 11.77
C THR A 59 9.31 -53.58 10.59
N THR A 60 9.66 -54.00 9.39
CA THR A 60 8.76 -53.98 8.22
C THR A 60 7.86 -55.21 8.27
N THR A 61 6.57 -55.02 8.53
CA THR A 61 5.57 -56.09 8.38
C THR A 61 4.96 -56.00 6.99
N THR A 62 5.33 -56.97 6.15
CA THR A 62 4.78 -57.20 4.82
C THR A 62 3.39 -57.83 4.96
N THR A 63 2.34 -57.14 4.52
CA THR A 63 1.02 -57.75 4.35
C THR A 63 0.73 -57.92 2.86
N THR A 64 0.80 -59.19 2.46
CA THR A 64 0.41 -59.73 1.16
C THR A 64 -1.10 -59.59 0.97
N THR A 65 -1.53 -58.90 -0.09
CA THR A 65 -2.94 -58.95 -0.53
C THR A 65 -3.01 -59.54 -1.93
N THR A 66 -3.70 -60.68 -1.95
CA THR A 66 -3.95 -61.61 -3.04
C THR A 66 -4.60 -60.93 -4.25
N THR A 67 -4.02 -61.17 -5.43
CA THR A 67 -4.57 -60.82 -6.73
C THR A 67 -5.54 -61.91 -7.18
N THR A 68 -6.81 -61.57 -7.38
CA THR A 68 -7.79 -62.47 -8.00
C THR A 68 -7.87 -62.15 -9.49
N THR A 69 -7.43 -63.12 -10.29
CA THR A 69 -7.48 -63.16 -11.74
C THR A 69 -8.89 -63.52 -12.21
N THR A 70 -9.48 -62.71 -13.10
CA THR A 70 -10.64 -63.12 -13.90
C THR A 70 -10.31 -62.97 -15.37
N THR A 71 -10.31 -64.11 -16.04
CA THR A 71 -10.07 -64.34 -17.47
C THR A 71 -11.35 -64.07 -18.26
N THR A 72 -11.30 -63.23 -19.29
CA THR A 72 -12.31 -63.24 -20.36
C THR A 72 -11.68 -62.92 -21.72
N THR A 73 -11.52 -63.99 -22.49
CA THR A 73 -11.61 -64.16 -23.95
C THR A 73 -11.28 -63.02 -24.92
N THR A 74 -10.27 -63.30 -25.74
CA THR A 74 -9.91 -62.67 -27.01
C THR A 74 -10.96 -62.94 -28.10
N THR A 75 -11.37 -61.89 -28.81
CA THR A 75 -11.89 -62.00 -30.19
C THR A 75 -11.31 -60.88 -31.02
N THR A 76 -10.60 -61.25 -32.08
CA THR A 76 -10.00 -60.40 -33.10
C THR A 76 -11.04 -59.87 -34.09
N ALA A 77 -11.00 -58.57 -34.39
CA ALA A 77 -11.32 -58.04 -35.72
C ALA A 77 -10.67 -56.65 -35.84
N ALA A 78 -9.75 -56.53 -36.79
CA ALA A 78 -9.21 -55.25 -37.25
C ALA A 78 -10.25 -54.57 -38.15
N ASP A 79 -10.45 -53.27 -37.96
CA ASP A 79 -10.59 -52.33 -39.08
C ASP A 79 -10.50 -50.87 -38.61
N GLU A 80 -9.99 -50.06 -39.52
CA GLU A 80 -9.53 -48.69 -39.39
C GLU A 80 -10.61 -47.68 -38.95
N LEU A 81 -10.26 -46.71 -38.09
CA LEU A 81 -10.36 -45.29 -38.43
C LEU A 81 -9.63 -44.41 -37.41
N SER A 82 -8.76 -43.56 -37.95
CA SER A 82 -8.09 -42.44 -37.32
C SER A 82 -9.08 -41.56 -36.51
N SER A 83 -8.90 -41.50 -35.19
CA SER A 83 -9.32 -40.35 -34.39
C SER A 83 -8.26 -40.06 -33.34
N THR A 84 -7.64 -38.89 -33.44
CA THR A 84 -6.73 -38.35 -32.43
C THR A 84 -7.41 -38.35 -31.07
N PRO A 85 -6.79 -38.87 -29.99
CA PRO A 85 -7.40 -38.84 -28.68
C PRO A 85 -7.50 -37.38 -28.23
N ASN A 86 -8.73 -36.90 -28.15
CA ASN A 86 -9.08 -35.61 -27.59
C ASN A 86 -8.53 -35.60 -26.16
N ARG A 87 -7.43 -34.87 -25.91
CA ARG A 87 -6.90 -34.68 -24.56
C ARG A 87 -7.97 -33.93 -23.77
N PHE A 88 -8.85 -34.67 -23.09
CA PHE A 88 -9.68 -34.14 -22.02
C PHE A 88 -8.72 -33.48 -21.03
N ARG A 89 -8.57 -32.15 -21.12
CA ARG A 89 -7.93 -31.36 -20.09
C ARG A 89 -8.76 -31.60 -18.83
N ARG A 90 -8.25 -32.44 -17.91
CA ARG A 90 -8.84 -32.60 -16.58
C ARG A 90 -9.02 -31.19 -16.02
N ARG A 91 -10.26 -30.82 -15.68
CA ARG A 91 -10.51 -29.57 -14.98
C ARG A 91 -9.66 -29.61 -13.71
N PRO A 92 -8.89 -28.56 -13.39
CA PRO A 92 -8.12 -28.52 -12.16
C PRO A 92 -9.08 -28.75 -10.99
N VAL A 93 -8.66 -29.59 -10.04
CA VAL A 93 -9.43 -29.83 -8.82
C VAL A 93 -9.36 -28.56 -7.98
N ILE A 94 -10.51 -27.94 -7.74
CA ILE A 94 -10.65 -26.78 -6.87
C ILE A 94 -11.14 -27.31 -5.53
N PHE A 95 -10.31 -27.18 -4.49
CA PHE A 95 -10.72 -27.53 -3.13
C PHE A 95 -11.63 -26.43 -2.57
N PRO A 96 -12.58 -26.77 -1.68
CA PRO A 96 -13.36 -25.75 -0.97
C PRO A 96 -12.46 -24.88 -0.10
N SER A 97 -12.94 -23.69 0.25
CA SER A 97 -12.24 -22.82 1.21
C SER A 97 -12.18 -23.50 2.59
N PRO A 98 -11.03 -23.49 3.28
CA PRO A 98 -10.88 -24.09 4.61
C PRO A 98 -11.90 -23.54 5.60
N SER A 99 -12.43 -24.39 6.47
CA SER A 99 -13.33 -23.98 7.56
C SER A 99 -12.53 -23.34 8.72
N PRO A 100 -13.18 -22.55 9.59
CA PRO A 100 -12.52 -21.95 10.77
C PRO A 100 -11.80 -22.97 11.66
N GLU A 101 -12.34 -24.17 11.79
CA GLU A 101 -11.79 -25.25 12.63
C GLU A 101 -10.49 -25.84 12.09
N GLU A 102 -10.16 -25.60 10.82
CA GLU A 102 -8.88 -26.01 10.21
C GLU A 102 -7.71 -25.09 10.62
N PHE A 103 -8.00 -23.92 11.20
CA PHE A 103 -6.98 -23.01 11.71
C PHE A 103 -6.68 -23.31 13.18
N PRO A 104 -5.40 -23.18 13.60
CA PRO A 104 -5.05 -23.49 14.96
C PRO A 104 -5.69 -22.51 15.94
N THR A 105 -6.18 -23.01 17.09
CA THR A 105 -6.93 -22.21 18.07
C THR A 105 -6.14 -21.00 18.58
N TRP A 106 -4.83 -21.14 18.75
CA TRP A 106 -3.95 -20.03 19.17
C TRP A 106 -3.92 -18.87 18.17
N ALA A 107 -4.31 -19.09 16.91
CA ALA A 107 -4.36 -18.01 15.92
C ALA A 107 -5.50 -17.01 16.18
N TYR A 108 -6.54 -17.43 16.93
CA TYR A 108 -7.67 -16.57 17.29
C TYR A 108 -7.41 -15.72 18.54
N GLU A 109 -6.31 -15.96 19.24
CA GLU A 109 -5.91 -15.21 20.43
C GLU A 109 -5.30 -13.86 20.06
N GLU A 110 -5.41 -12.89 20.97
CA GLU A 110 -4.86 -11.55 20.78
C GLU A 110 -3.32 -11.59 20.70
N ARG A 111 -2.74 -10.81 19.78
CA ARG A 111 -1.29 -10.74 19.58
C ARG A 111 -0.67 -9.69 20.50
N SER A 112 0.48 -9.99 21.07
CA SER A 112 1.22 -9.02 21.91
C SER A 112 1.78 -7.84 21.12
N PHE A 113 2.09 -8.05 19.83
CA PHE A 113 2.73 -7.05 18.96
C PHE A 113 1.73 -6.19 18.17
N PHE A 114 0.45 -6.60 18.11
CA PHE A 114 -0.57 -5.93 17.33
C PHE A 114 -1.92 -5.93 18.06
N ARG A 115 -2.49 -4.73 18.26
CA ARG A 115 -3.79 -4.56 18.93
C ARG A 115 -4.48 -3.31 18.43
N PHE A 116 -5.81 -3.37 18.28
CA PHE A 116 -6.65 -2.21 18.07
C PHE A 116 -7.37 -1.83 19.35
N GLU A 117 -7.22 -0.57 19.75
CA GLU A 117 -7.81 0.00 20.95
C GLU A 117 -8.83 1.07 20.54
N ILE A 118 -10.10 0.83 20.84
CA ILE A 118 -11.16 1.83 20.63
C ILE A 118 -11.16 2.77 21.84
N LEU A 119 -10.96 4.07 21.60
CA LEU A 119 -10.93 5.12 22.61
C LEU A 119 -12.28 5.81 22.79
N HIS A 120 -13.03 5.99 21.69
CA HIS A 120 -14.35 6.61 21.70
C HIS A 120 -15.17 6.14 20.51
N GLU A 121 -16.48 5.99 20.73
CA GLU A 121 -17.46 5.71 19.69
C GLU A 121 -18.46 6.85 19.65
N SER A 122 -18.74 7.38 18.45
CA SER A 122 -19.69 8.46 18.31
C SER A 122 -21.10 8.02 18.69
N THR A 123 -21.87 8.94 19.28
CA THR A 123 -23.31 8.75 19.45
C THR A 123 -24.14 9.20 18.24
N GLN A 124 -23.52 9.80 17.22
CA GLN A 124 -24.21 10.35 16.03
C GLN A 124 -24.09 9.46 14.80
N SER A 125 -23.05 8.61 14.73
CA SER A 125 -22.79 7.71 13.61
C SER A 125 -22.01 6.48 14.05
N LEU A 126 -21.52 5.68 13.10
CA LEU A 126 -20.66 4.52 13.35
C LEU A 126 -19.19 4.91 13.52
N ALA A 127 -18.88 6.21 13.48
CA ALA A 127 -17.51 6.70 13.60
C ALA A 127 -16.90 6.36 14.97
N ARG A 128 -15.61 6.05 14.94
CA ARG A 128 -14.85 5.67 16.13
C ARG A 128 -13.44 6.23 16.09
N VAL A 129 -12.95 6.61 17.26
CA VAL A 129 -11.56 7.00 17.49
C VAL A 129 -10.86 5.86 18.18
N GLY A 130 -9.68 5.49 17.68
CA GLY A 130 -8.91 4.40 18.24
C GLY A 130 -7.42 4.55 17.98
N ARG A 131 -6.68 3.51 18.38
CA ARG A 131 -5.25 3.36 18.15
C ARG A 131 -4.94 1.95 17.69
N ILE A 132 -4.21 1.86 16.58
CA ILE A 132 -3.60 0.61 16.14
C ILE A 132 -2.18 0.59 16.66
N HIS A 133 -1.89 -0.33 17.57
CA HIS A 133 -0.56 -0.58 18.09
C HIS A 133 0.14 -1.58 17.18
N THR A 134 1.36 -1.24 16.74
CA THR A 134 2.20 -2.05 15.86
C THR A 134 3.64 -2.09 16.39
N PRO A 135 4.49 -3.05 15.95
CA PRO A 135 5.88 -3.12 16.41
C PRO A 135 6.66 -1.82 16.22
N HIS A 136 6.42 -1.10 15.11
CA HIS A 136 7.13 0.12 14.78
C HIS A 136 6.32 1.40 15.05
N GLY A 137 5.29 1.38 15.91
CA GLY A 137 4.63 2.60 16.38
C GLY A 137 3.10 2.54 16.42
N ILE A 138 2.50 3.67 16.76
CA ILE A 138 1.05 3.79 16.96
C ILE A 138 0.44 4.60 15.81
N ILE A 139 -0.73 4.16 15.34
CA ILE A 139 -1.54 4.84 14.34
C ILE A 139 -2.83 5.31 15.01
N ASP A 140 -3.08 6.62 15.05
CA ASP A 140 -4.35 7.15 15.55
C ASP A 140 -5.42 7.06 14.45
N THR A 141 -6.60 6.54 14.79
CA THR A 141 -7.71 6.32 13.86
C THR A 141 -8.89 7.27 14.14
N PRO A 142 -9.62 7.75 13.12
CA PRO A 142 -9.35 7.57 11.68
C PRO A 142 -8.00 8.17 11.24
N GLY A 143 -7.30 7.48 10.34
CA GLY A 143 -5.95 7.83 9.87
C GLY A 143 -5.79 7.77 8.35
N PHE A 144 -5.02 8.71 7.79
CA PHE A 144 -4.70 8.74 6.36
C PHE A 144 -3.40 7.99 6.09
N VAL A 145 -3.37 7.18 5.04
CA VAL A 145 -2.22 6.37 4.66
C VAL A 145 -1.66 6.85 3.32
N ALA A 146 -0.47 7.44 3.34
CA ALA A 146 0.19 7.89 2.12
C ALA A 146 0.81 6.72 1.36
N VAL A 147 0.63 6.70 0.03
CA VAL A 147 1.13 5.63 -0.84
C VAL A 147 2.54 5.92 -1.36
N ALA A 148 3.49 5.11 -0.90
CA ALA A 148 4.89 5.07 -1.30
C ALA A 148 5.16 3.85 -2.21
N THR A 149 4.75 3.94 -3.48
CA THR A 149 4.73 2.82 -4.44
C THR A 149 6.00 1.95 -4.45
N ASN A 150 7.19 2.54 -4.38
CA ASN A 150 8.47 1.80 -4.35
C ASN A 150 9.20 1.99 -3.01
N ALA A 151 8.46 1.93 -1.90
CA ALA A 151 8.96 2.34 -0.57
C ALA A 151 9.55 3.76 -0.56
N ALA A 152 9.04 4.63 -1.44
CA ALA A 152 9.43 6.03 -1.56
C ALA A 152 8.21 6.90 -1.89
N LEU A 153 7.98 7.93 -1.10
CA LEU A 153 6.97 8.95 -1.40
C LEU A 153 7.46 9.81 -2.56
N LYS A 154 6.54 10.13 -3.47
CA LYS A 154 6.87 10.89 -4.68
C LYS A 154 7.13 12.35 -4.35
N GLY A 155 8.41 12.69 -4.23
CA GLY A 155 8.91 14.06 -4.09
C GLY A 155 9.19 14.50 -2.66
N VAL A 156 8.99 13.65 -1.65
CA VAL A 156 9.22 14.00 -0.24
C VAL A 156 9.92 12.84 0.47
N ASP A 157 10.85 13.18 1.35
CA ASP A 157 11.51 12.24 2.27
C ASP A 157 10.51 11.82 3.37
N PHE A 158 10.64 10.59 3.88
CA PHE A 158 9.87 10.14 5.03
C PHE A 158 10.06 11.04 6.26
N ARG A 159 11.27 11.55 6.53
CA ARG A 159 11.46 12.49 7.66
C ARG A 159 10.54 13.69 7.57
N ASP A 160 10.41 14.27 6.37
CA ASP A 160 9.59 15.45 6.16
C ASP A 160 8.09 15.09 6.11
N ALA A 161 7.72 13.90 5.62
CA ALA A 161 6.36 13.39 5.66
C ALA A 161 5.89 13.06 7.09
N ASP A 162 6.74 12.45 7.91
CA ASP A 162 6.50 12.13 9.31
C ASP A 162 6.43 13.41 10.15
N GLY A 163 7.28 14.40 9.85
CA GLY A 163 7.16 15.77 10.36
C GLY A 163 5.85 16.46 9.96
N SER A 164 5.19 15.99 8.91
CA SER A 164 3.83 16.39 8.51
C SER A 164 2.72 15.49 9.07
N GLY A 165 3.03 14.70 10.11
CA GLY A 165 2.07 13.89 10.85
C GLY A 165 1.78 12.51 10.25
N GLN A 166 2.52 12.08 9.23
CA GLN A 166 2.27 10.78 8.60
C GLN A 166 2.61 9.63 9.57
N GLN A 167 1.64 8.76 9.84
CA GLN A 167 1.81 7.64 10.78
C GLN A 167 2.06 6.33 10.05
N LEU A 168 1.18 5.93 9.13
CA LEU A 168 1.29 4.69 8.35
C LEU A 168 1.65 4.98 6.89
N ILE A 169 2.54 4.19 6.28
CA ILE A 169 2.86 4.28 4.85
C ILE A 169 2.44 3.00 4.14
N PHE A 170 1.75 3.14 3.02
CA PHE A 170 1.42 2.03 2.14
C PHE A 170 2.51 1.85 1.09
N SER A 171 3.11 0.66 1.01
CA SER A 171 4.06 0.29 -0.04
C SER A 171 3.53 -0.87 -0.87
N ASN A 172 3.91 -0.91 -2.15
CA ASN A 172 3.38 -1.90 -3.04
C ASN A 172 4.33 -3.10 -3.19
N THR A 173 3.84 -4.30 -2.87
CA THR A 173 4.66 -5.52 -2.92
C THR A 173 5.09 -5.86 -4.34
N TYR A 174 4.21 -5.69 -5.32
CA TYR A 174 4.53 -5.95 -6.73
C TYR A 174 5.76 -5.17 -7.22
N HIS A 175 5.82 -3.88 -6.92
CA HIS A 175 6.93 -3.03 -7.31
C HIS A 175 8.22 -3.40 -6.57
N LEU A 176 8.14 -3.66 -5.25
CA LEU A 176 9.30 -4.02 -4.43
C LEU A 176 9.87 -5.40 -4.78
N MET A 177 9.02 -6.36 -5.13
CA MET A 177 9.43 -7.68 -5.62
C MET A 177 10.14 -7.61 -6.96
N LEU A 178 9.65 -6.77 -7.89
CA LEU A 178 10.30 -6.58 -9.18
C LEU A 178 11.61 -5.81 -9.04
N HIS A 179 11.67 -4.87 -8.10
CA HIS A 179 12.88 -4.13 -7.78
C HIS A 179 12.75 -3.34 -6.47
N PRO A 180 13.73 -3.43 -5.57
CA PRO A 180 15.03 -4.07 -5.76
C PRO A 180 15.00 -5.60 -5.62
N GLY A 181 13.85 -6.19 -5.27
CA GLY A 181 13.70 -7.59 -4.91
C GLY A 181 13.50 -7.74 -3.40
N ALA A 182 12.59 -8.62 -2.99
CA ALA A 182 12.26 -8.80 -1.57
C ALA A 182 13.46 -9.34 -0.76
N ASP A 183 14.28 -10.22 -1.36
CA ASP A 183 15.50 -10.75 -0.72
C ASP A 183 16.51 -9.65 -0.40
N LEU A 184 16.73 -8.72 -1.32
CA LEU A 184 17.63 -7.58 -1.09
C LEU A 184 17.13 -6.68 0.04
N ILE A 185 15.81 -6.45 0.12
CA ILE A 185 15.22 -5.67 1.22
C ILE A 185 15.42 -6.41 2.55
N ALA A 186 15.23 -7.73 2.58
CA ALA A 186 15.47 -8.53 3.78
C ALA A 186 16.95 -8.49 4.21
N GLU A 187 17.90 -8.64 3.28
CA GLU A 187 19.34 -8.52 3.52
C GLU A 187 19.73 -7.14 4.07
N ALA A 188 19.01 -6.09 3.66
CA ALA A 188 19.17 -4.73 4.18
C ALA A 188 18.53 -4.50 5.57
N GLY A 189 17.93 -5.53 6.18
CA GLY A 189 17.28 -5.46 7.48
C GLY A 189 15.78 -5.14 7.45
N GLY A 190 15.12 -5.40 6.31
CA GLY A 190 13.69 -5.12 6.11
C GLY A 190 13.42 -3.68 5.67
N ILE A 191 12.16 -3.39 5.31
CA ILE A 191 11.74 -2.11 4.71
C ILE A 191 12.02 -0.92 5.63
N HIS A 192 11.90 -1.10 6.94
CA HIS A 192 12.17 -0.06 7.94
C HIS A 192 13.63 0.39 7.90
N GLN A 193 14.58 -0.55 7.96
CA GLN A 193 16.02 -0.23 7.88
C GLN A 193 16.42 0.25 6.48
N PHE A 194 15.87 -0.38 5.45
CA PHE A 194 16.12 -0.03 4.05
C PHE A 194 15.72 1.43 3.74
N THR A 195 14.60 1.89 4.30
CA THR A 195 14.08 3.25 4.10
C THR A 195 14.54 4.25 5.17
N ARG A 196 15.22 3.79 6.23
CA ARG A 196 15.56 4.58 7.44
C ARG A 196 14.35 5.13 8.20
N ARG A 197 13.17 4.54 8.02
CA ARG A 197 11.93 4.88 8.74
C ARG A 197 11.62 3.79 9.75
N THR A 198 12.31 3.84 10.89
CA THR A 198 12.39 2.74 11.87
C THR A 198 11.42 2.84 13.03
N ASP A 199 10.74 3.97 13.20
CA ASP A 199 9.86 4.29 14.32
C ASP A 199 8.42 4.58 13.87
N ARG A 200 8.09 4.17 12.64
CA ARG A 200 6.74 4.27 12.09
C ARG A 200 6.37 3.09 11.19
N PRO A 201 5.09 2.66 11.21
CA PRO A 201 4.70 1.44 10.53
C PRO A 201 4.54 1.56 9.02
N PHE A 202 4.67 0.41 8.35
CA PHE A 202 4.32 0.20 6.95
C PHE A 202 3.17 -0.81 6.81
N ILE A 203 2.35 -0.59 5.79
CA ILE A 203 1.39 -1.57 5.27
C ILE A 203 1.79 -1.95 3.84
N THR A 204 1.67 -3.22 3.48
CA THR A 204 1.94 -3.69 2.11
C THR A 204 0.75 -4.42 1.53
N ASP A 205 0.44 -4.12 0.27
CA ASP A 205 -0.55 -4.89 -0.48
C ASP A 205 0.01 -6.23 -0.97
N SER A 206 -0.83 -7.03 -1.61
CA SER A 206 -0.44 -8.27 -2.27
C SER A 206 0.23 -8.08 -3.63
N GLY A 207 0.13 -6.87 -4.21
CA GLY A 207 0.53 -6.62 -5.58
C GLY A 207 -0.44 -7.12 -6.66
N GLY A 208 -1.52 -7.83 -6.29
CA GLY A 208 -2.51 -8.36 -7.22
C GLY A 208 -3.21 -7.25 -8.01
N PHE A 209 -3.70 -6.21 -7.33
CA PHE A 209 -4.36 -5.05 -7.93
C PHE A 209 -3.58 -4.44 -9.10
N GLN A 210 -2.26 -4.31 -8.98
CA GLN A 210 -1.41 -3.70 -10.01
C GLN A 210 -1.30 -4.62 -11.22
N VAL A 211 -1.20 -5.93 -11.01
CA VAL A 211 -1.26 -6.92 -12.10
C VAL A 211 -2.60 -6.82 -12.84
N PHE A 212 -3.72 -6.73 -12.13
CA PHE A 212 -5.05 -6.61 -12.76
C PHE A 212 -5.29 -5.26 -13.45
N SER A 213 -4.79 -4.16 -12.88
CA SER A 213 -4.92 -2.83 -13.49
C SER A 213 -4.09 -2.69 -14.78
N LEU A 214 -2.97 -3.40 -14.91
CA LEU A 214 -2.21 -3.51 -16.17
C LEU A 214 -2.97 -4.29 -17.25
N GLN A 215 -3.78 -5.27 -16.87
CA GLN A 215 -4.61 -6.06 -17.80
C GLN A 215 -5.77 -5.24 -18.36
N HIS A 216 -6.42 -4.43 -17.51
CA HIS A 216 -7.62 -3.71 -17.89
C HIS A 216 -7.33 -2.30 -18.40
N GLY A 217 -6.12 -1.76 -18.20
CA GLY A 217 -5.69 -0.43 -18.67
C GLY A 217 -6.44 0.75 -18.05
N SER A 218 -7.62 0.50 -17.48
CA SER A 218 -8.63 1.49 -17.11
C SER A 218 -9.02 1.45 -15.64
N VAL A 219 -8.69 0.43 -14.85
CA VAL A 219 -9.07 0.39 -13.42
C VAL A 219 -8.50 1.60 -12.65
N PHE A 220 -7.28 2.03 -12.96
CA PHE A 220 -6.68 3.22 -12.35
C PHE A 220 -7.28 4.55 -12.84
N GLU A 221 -7.69 4.62 -14.12
CA GLU A 221 -8.36 5.80 -14.69
C GLU A 221 -9.82 5.88 -14.23
N GLU A 222 -10.52 4.76 -14.10
CA GLU A 222 -11.91 4.62 -13.64
C GLU A 222 -12.05 5.01 -12.17
N LEU A 223 -11.18 4.49 -11.28
CA LEU A 223 -11.18 4.87 -9.85
C LEU A 223 -10.74 6.33 -9.61
N SER A 224 -9.98 6.92 -10.55
CA SER A 224 -9.46 8.29 -10.42
C SER A 224 -10.36 9.36 -11.05
N SER A 225 -11.34 8.98 -11.87
CA SER A 225 -12.10 9.92 -12.70
C SER A 225 -13.56 9.98 -12.26
N LYS A 226 -13.86 10.92 -11.36
CA LYS A 226 -15.22 11.45 -11.20
C LYS A 226 -15.65 12.07 -12.53
N GLY A 227 -16.69 11.53 -13.15
CA GLY A 227 -17.62 12.26 -14.04
C GLY A 227 -17.06 12.89 -15.32
N GLU A 228 -17.67 12.49 -16.45
CA GLU A 228 -17.56 13.08 -17.79
C GLU A 228 -16.20 12.94 -18.52
N LEU A 229 -16.05 11.83 -19.24
CA LEU A 229 -15.22 11.80 -20.44
C LEU A 229 -16.13 11.75 -21.68
N LYS A 230 -16.36 12.92 -22.28
CA LYS A 230 -16.73 13.02 -23.70
C LYS A 230 -15.68 12.26 -24.50
N ARG A 231 -16.10 11.19 -25.18
CA ARG A 231 -15.31 10.49 -26.22
C ARG A 231 -15.10 11.47 -27.38
N THR A 232 -14.05 12.29 -27.32
CA THR A 232 -13.57 13.01 -28.50
C THR A 232 -12.05 12.92 -28.60
N GLY A 233 -11.60 12.21 -29.65
CA GLY A 233 -10.24 12.28 -30.16
C GLY A 233 -9.47 10.96 -30.10
N LYS A 234 -9.39 10.26 -31.25
CA LYS A 234 -8.33 9.28 -31.52
C LYS A 234 -6.97 9.96 -31.30
N ARG A 235 -6.25 9.60 -30.24
CA ARG A 235 -4.80 9.82 -30.16
C ARG A 235 -4.11 8.54 -30.61
N LYS A 236 -3.62 8.58 -31.85
CA LYS A 236 -2.54 7.71 -32.35
C LYS A 236 -1.26 8.07 -31.58
N ASP A 237 -0.42 7.06 -31.38
CA ASP A 237 0.95 7.13 -30.86
C ASP A 237 1.09 7.11 -29.32
N ARG A 238 0.76 5.95 -28.72
CA ARG A 238 1.54 5.40 -27.60
C ARG A 238 2.33 4.20 -28.13
N PRO A 239 3.59 3.98 -27.69
CA PRO A 239 4.28 2.73 -27.97
C PRO A 239 3.44 1.60 -27.37
N ASP A 240 3.31 0.52 -28.13
CA ASP A 240 2.39 -0.60 -27.92
C ASP A 240 2.10 -0.88 -26.45
N ALA A 241 0.85 -0.61 -26.06
CA ALA A 241 0.31 -1.17 -24.83
C ALA A 241 0.51 -2.68 -24.91
N MET A 242 1.20 -3.26 -23.91
CA MET A 242 1.42 -4.69 -23.73
C MET A 242 0.16 -5.44 -24.18
N GLY A 243 0.30 -6.24 -25.25
CA GLY A 243 -0.83 -6.93 -25.88
C GLY A 243 -1.67 -7.72 -24.88
N ALA A 244 -2.94 -7.91 -25.23
CA ALA A 244 -4.02 -8.50 -24.42
C ALA A 244 -3.76 -9.90 -23.81
N ASP A 245 -2.56 -10.46 -23.93
CA ASP A 245 -2.09 -11.76 -23.40
C ASP A 245 -1.16 -11.63 -22.17
N ALA A 246 -1.12 -10.47 -21.51
CA ALA A 246 -0.13 -10.20 -20.48
C ALA A 246 -0.43 -10.77 -19.09
N VAL A 247 -1.69 -11.08 -18.76
CA VAL A 247 -2.12 -11.51 -17.41
C VAL A 247 -3.10 -12.68 -17.50
N LYS A 248 -2.84 -13.75 -16.75
CA LYS A 248 -3.71 -14.93 -16.66
C LYS A 248 -3.96 -15.32 -15.21
N VAL A 249 -5.23 -15.31 -14.83
CA VAL A 249 -5.73 -15.71 -13.50
C VAL A 249 -6.08 -17.19 -13.51
N THR A 250 -5.62 -17.93 -12.51
CA THR A 250 -5.88 -19.36 -12.33
C THR A 250 -6.01 -19.67 -10.84
N GLU A 251 -6.53 -20.82 -10.44
CA GLU A 251 -6.62 -21.16 -9.00
C GLU A 251 -5.27 -21.13 -8.28
N GLU A 252 -4.17 -21.45 -8.97
CA GLU A 252 -2.81 -21.38 -8.43
C GLU A 252 -2.39 -19.95 -8.03
N GLY A 253 -2.83 -18.96 -8.80
CA GLY A 253 -2.41 -17.57 -8.69
C GLY A 253 -2.51 -16.81 -10.02
N VAL A 254 -1.77 -15.70 -10.12
CA VAL A 254 -1.75 -14.81 -11.27
C VAL A 254 -0.42 -14.89 -12.01
N ARG A 255 -0.47 -15.25 -13.29
CA ARG A 255 0.70 -15.22 -14.18
C ARG A 255 0.73 -13.90 -14.93
N PHE A 256 1.87 -13.21 -14.93
CA PHE A 256 2.02 -11.96 -15.67
C PHE A 256 3.44 -11.76 -16.20
N ARG A 257 3.63 -10.73 -17.02
CA ARG A 257 4.94 -10.26 -17.44
C ARG A 257 5.29 -8.95 -16.74
N SER A 258 6.50 -8.88 -16.22
CA SER A 258 7.07 -7.66 -15.67
C SER A 258 7.08 -6.55 -16.72
N TYR A 259 6.58 -5.36 -16.34
CA TYR A 259 6.62 -4.18 -17.21
C TYR A 259 8.05 -3.61 -17.37
N ARG A 260 9.01 -4.08 -16.55
CA ARG A 260 10.38 -3.56 -16.54
C ARG A 260 11.26 -4.23 -17.59
N ASP A 261 11.18 -5.56 -17.67
CA ASP A 261 12.10 -6.39 -18.44
C ASP A 261 11.39 -7.52 -19.22
N GLY A 262 10.07 -7.63 -19.11
CA GLY A 262 9.26 -8.64 -19.81
C GLY A 262 9.37 -10.06 -19.23
N SER A 263 10.10 -10.25 -18.13
CA SER A 263 10.23 -11.55 -17.47
C SER A 263 8.87 -12.04 -16.95
N LYS A 264 8.67 -13.37 -16.96
CA LYS A 264 7.40 -13.99 -16.58
C LYS A 264 7.42 -14.32 -15.10
N PHE A 265 6.38 -13.90 -14.38
CA PHE A 265 6.18 -14.19 -12.98
C PHE A 265 4.87 -14.95 -12.76
N LEU A 266 4.84 -15.72 -11.68
CA LEU A 266 3.63 -16.29 -11.10
C LEU A 266 3.57 -15.77 -9.66
N LEU A 267 2.53 -14.99 -9.34
CA LEU A 267 2.19 -14.61 -7.98
C LEU A 267 1.12 -15.55 -7.47
N THR A 268 1.49 -16.39 -6.51
CA THR A 268 0.56 -17.20 -5.71
C THR A 268 0.29 -16.52 -4.36
N PRO A 269 -0.81 -16.88 -3.66
CA PRO A 269 -1.04 -16.52 -2.26
C PRO A 269 0.20 -16.67 -1.37
N GLU A 270 0.86 -17.84 -1.42
CA GLU A 270 2.00 -18.18 -0.58
C GLU A 270 3.23 -17.35 -0.95
N SER A 271 3.56 -17.25 -2.24
CA SER A 271 4.71 -16.48 -2.70
C SER A 271 4.60 -14.98 -2.37
N THR A 272 3.37 -14.46 -2.33
CA THR A 272 3.08 -13.07 -1.97
C THR A 272 3.34 -12.84 -0.50
N VAL A 273 2.82 -13.73 0.36
CA VAL A 273 3.07 -13.68 1.80
C VAL A 273 4.56 -13.79 2.09
N GLN A 274 5.27 -14.74 1.47
CA GLN A 274 6.71 -14.90 1.63
C GLN A 274 7.50 -13.63 1.23
N ALA A 275 7.08 -12.95 0.15
CA ALA A 275 7.68 -11.68 -0.23
C ALA A 275 7.40 -10.57 0.80
N GLN A 276 6.17 -10.47 1.29
CA GLN A 276 5.81 -9.51 2.34
C GLN A 276 6.54 -9.80 3.66
N LYS A 277 6.80 -11.07 4.00
CA LYS A 277 7.62 -11.45 5.15
C LYS A 277 9.06 -10.95 5.02
N LYS A 278 9.66 -11.10 3.84
CA LYS A 278 11.00 -10.59 3.53
C LYS A 278 11.06 -9.06 3.54
N ILE A 279 10.02 -8.40 3.01
CA ILE A 279 9.90 -6.94 3.06
C ILE A 279 9.78 -6.47 4.51
N GLY A 280 9.07 -7.20 5.37
CA GLY A 280 9.00 -6.95 6.81
C GLY A 280 8.19 -5.70 7.17
N ALA A 281 7.04 -5.48 6.51
CA ALA A 281 6.08 -4.44 6.88
C ALA A 281 5.16 -4.91 8.04
N ASP A 282 4.72 -4.00 8.91
CA ASP A 282 3.90 -4.33 10.08
C ASP A 282 2.53 -4.92 9.73
N ILE A 283 1.92 -4.48 8.63
CA ILE A 283 0.62 -4.96 8.16
C ILE A 283 0.75 -5.47 6.73
N ILE A 284 0.20 -6.65 6.45
CA ILE A 284 0.24 -7.28 5.13
C ILE A 284 -1.17 -7.62 4.67
N ILE A 285 -1.44 -7.39 3.38
CA ILE A 285 -2.71 -7.73 2.73
C ILE A 285 -2.51 -8.97 1.84
N PRO A 286 -3.32 -10.03 1.99
CA PRO A 286 -3.22 -11.25 1.20
C PRO A 286 -3.63 -11.01 -0.26
N LEU A 287 -3.28 -11.97 -1.12
CA LEU A 287 -3.65 -11.91 -2.53
C LEU A 287 -5.16 -12.08 -2.71
N ASP A 288 -5.80 -11.07 -3.29
CA ASP A 288 -7.19 -11.08 -3.71
C ASP A 288 -7.31 -11.02 -5.25
N GLU A 289 -8.48 -11.35 -5.78
CA GLU A 289 -8.79 -11.13 -7.19
C GLU A 289 -9.59 -9.84 -7.36
N LEU A 290 -9.14 -8.99 -8.28
CA LEU A 290 -9.85 -7.76 -8.63
C LEU A 290 -10.47 -7.87 -10.05
N PRO A 291 -11.74 -8.29 -10.16
CA PRO A 291 -12.47 -8.22 -11.40
C PRO A 291 -12.72 -6.75 -11.78
N GLY A 292 -12.87 -6.49 -13.08
CA GLY A 292 -13.28 -5.17 -13.55
C GLY A 292 -14.66 -4.75 -13.02
N TYR A 293 -14.93 -3.45 -13.01
CA TYR A 293 -16.15 -2.90 -12.42
C TYR A 293 -17.44 -3.48 -13.04
N TYR A 294 -17.51 -3.51 -14.37
CA TYR A 294 -18.61 -4.14 -15.10
C TYR A 294 -18.30 -5.61 -15.37
N VAL A 295 -18.48 -6.44 -14.34
CA VAL A 295 -18.35 -7.89 -14.44
C VAL A 295 -19.71 -8.57 -14.33
N ASP A 296 -19.89 -9.64 -15.10
CA ASP A 296 -21.07 -10.49 -14.98
C ASP A 296 -21.17 -11.10 -13.57
N ARG A 297 -22.38 -11.21 -13.02
CA ARG A 297 -22.61 -11.72 -11.65
C ARG A 297 -21.94 -13.07 -11.44
N GLN A 298 -22.02 -13.99 -12.40
CA GLN A 298 -21.42 -15.32 -12.26
C GLN A 298 -19.89 -15.24 -12.13
N LYS A 299 -19.25 -14.39 -12.92
CA LYS A 299 -17.81 -14.13 -12.81
C LYS A 299 -17.44 -13.47 -11.49
N LEU A 300 -18.29 -12.59 -10.96
CA LEU A 300 -18.11 -12.00 -9.65
C LEU A 300 -18.18 -13.04 -8.54
N VAL A 301 -19.14 -13.98 -8.61
CA VAL A 301 -19.20 -15.14 -7.68
C VAL A 301 -17.92 -15.96 -7.75
N GLU A 302 -17.45 -16.31 -8.95
CA GLU A 302 -16.21 -17.06 -9.15
C GLU A 302 -14.99 -16.33 -8.57
N SER A 303 -14.95 -15.00 -8.70
CA SER A 303 -13.88 -14.14 -8.17
C SER A 303 -13.90 -14.05 -6.64
N VAL A 304 -15.09 -13.93 -6.03
CA VAL A 304 -15.25 -13.91 -4.57
C VAL A 304 -14.84 -15.26 -3.99
N ASP A 305 -15.30 -16.36 -4.58
CA ASP A 305 -14.97 -17.70 -4.13
C ASP A 305 -13.46 -17.98 -4.24
N ARG A 306 -12.82 -17.50 -5.31
CA ARG A 306 -11.36 -17.61 -5.48
C ARG A 306 -10.61 -16.77 -4.45
N THR A 307 -11.04 -15.53 -4.23
CA THR A 307 -10.47 -14.63 -3.22
C THR A 307 -10.51 -15.30 -1.84
N HIS A 308 -11.65 -15.89 -1.45
CA HIS A 308 -11.76 -16.61 -0.18
C HIS A 308 -10.74 -17.74 -0.03
N ARG A 309 -10.54 -18.55 -1.07
CA ARG A 309 -9.54 -19.63 -1.06
C ARG A 309 -8.10 -19.09 -1.03
N TRP A 310 -7.83 -18.04 -1.77
CA TRP A 310 -6.52 -17.40 -1.81
C TRP A 310 -6.15 -16.73 -0.49
N GLU A 311 -7.09 -16.06 0.14
CA GLU A 311 -6.87 -15.43 1.44
C GLU A 311 -6.69 -16.47 2.54
N ALA A 312 -7.47 -17.56 2.53
CA ALA A 312 -7.28 -18.66 3.46
C ALA A 312 -5.89 -19.32 3.31
N ARG A 313 -5.43 -19.55 2.07
CA ARG A 313 -4.07 -20.04 1.78
C ARG A 313 -2.99 -19.05 2.23
N SER A 314 -3.21 -17.76 2.01
CA SER A 314 -2.30 -16.70 2.47
C SER A 314 -2.21 -16.70 4.00
N LEU A 315 -3.33 -16.86 4.69
CA LEU A 315 -3.38 -16.91 6.14
C LEU A 315 -2.68 -18.16 6.69
N GLN A 316 -2.88 -19.33 6.07
CA GLN A 316 -2.15 -20.55 6.43
C GLN A 316 -0.63 -20.37 6.30
N GLU A 317 -0.16 -19.83 5.18
CA GLU A 317 1.27 -19.52 4.97
C GLU A 317 1.77 -18.51 6.03
N HIS A 318 0.98 -17.48 6.32
CA HIS A 318 1.32 -16.47 7.31
C HIS A 318 1.49 -17.04 8.72
N LEU A 319 0.62 -18.00 9.10
CA LEU A 319 0.65 -18.63 10.41
C LEU A 319 1.82 -19.61 10.60
N LEU A 320 2.47 -20.05 9.51
CA LEU A 320 3.74 -20.81 9.62
C LEU A 320 4.85 -19.96 10.26
N ASN A 321 4.84 -18.65 10.01
CA ASN A 321 5.74 -17.70 10.65
C ASN A 321 5.12 -16.29 10.66
N VAL A 322 4.49 -15.92 11.78
CA VAL A 322 3.81 -14.62 11.95
C VAL A 322 4.79 -13.45 11.87
N ASN A 323 6.03 -13.60 12.35
CA ASN A 323 7.11 -12.60 12.25
C ASN A 323 6.71 -11.17 12.70
N GLU A 324 5.85 -11.05 13.72
CA GLU A 324 5.33 -9.76 14.21
C GLU A 324 4.60 -8.91 13.15
N GLN A 325 4.08 -9.54 12.10
CA GLN A 325 3.29 -8.86 11.07
C GLN A 325 1.83 -9.22 11.28
N ALA A 326 0.93 -8.24 11.20
CA ALA A 326 -0.51 -8.44 11.18
C ALA A 326 -1.00 -8.70 9.75
N MET A 327 -2.05 -9.49 9.58
CA MET A 327 -2.69 -9.72 8.27
C MET A 327 -4.14 -9.25 8.27
N TYR A 328 -4.50 -8.40 7.29
CA TYR A 328 -5.90 -8.00 7.10
C TYR A 328 -6.49 -8.71 5.89
N CYS A 329 -7.65 -9.34 6.04
CA CYS A 329 -8.38 -9.91 4.90
C CYS A 329 -8.93 -8.82 3.97
N VAL A 330 -9.29 -9.16 2.73
CA VAL A 330 -9.95 -8.23 1.80
C VAL A 330 -11.39 -8.64 1.57
N ILE A 331 -12.31 -7.90 2.17
CA ILE A 331 -13.73 -8.05 1.89
C ILE A 331 -13.99 -7.49 0.49
N HIS A 332 -14.28 -8.40 -0.45
CA HIS A 332 -14.76 -8.09 -1.80
C HIS A 332 -16.19 -8.65 -2.05
N GLY A 333 -16.73 -8.52 -3.27
CA GLY A 333 -18.14 -8.75 -3.62
C GLY A 333 -18.77 -7.69 -4.53
N GLY A 334 -18.02 -6.72 -5.06
CA GLY A 334 -18.59 -5.62 -5.85
C GLY A 334 -19.60 -4.78 -5.05
N VAL A 335 -20.68 -4.32 -5.70
CA VAL A 335 -21.84 -3.68 -5.05
C VAL A 335 -22.93 -4.69 -4.64
N ASP A 336 -22.65 -5.98 -4.82
CA ASP A 336 -23.58 -7.07 -4.54
C ASP A 336 -23.61 -7.40 -3.05
N ARG A 337 -24.73 -7.07 -2.40
CA ARG A 337 -24.92 -7.26 -0.97
C ARG A 337 -24.84 -8.73 -0.56
N GLU A 338 -25.34 -9.67 -1.37
CA GLU A 338 -25.29 -11.10 -1.04
C GLU A 338 -23.84 -11.59 -0.99
N LEU A 339 -23.05 -11.22 -1.99
CA LEU A 339 -21.64 -11.59 -2.06
C LEU A 339 -20.80 -10.88 -0.99
N ARG A 340 -21.13 -9.63 -0.65
CA ARG A 340 -20.52 -8.91 0.47
C ARG A 340 -20.80 -9.59 1.80
N THR A 341 -22.05 -9.98 2.09
CA THR A 341 -22.39 -10.75 3.30
C THR A 341 -21.65 -12.08 3.34
N LYS A 342 -21.65 -12.84 2.23
CA LYS A 342 -20.87 -14.08 2.12
C LYS A 342 -19.39 -13.87 2.46
N SER A 343 -18.83 -12.77 1.97
CA SER A 343 -17.43 -12.42 2.19
C SER A 343 -17.13 -12.02 3.63
N ILE A 344 -18.01 -11.21 4.23
CA ILE A 344 -17.93 -10.83 5.64
C ILE A 344 -18.02 -12.07 6.52
N ASP A 345 -19.05 -12.89 6.34
CA ASP A 345 -19.29 -14.05 7.19
C ASP A 345 -18.12 -15.03 7.16
N TYR A 346 -17.61 -15.34 5.97
CA TYR A 346 -16.47 -16.24 5.83
C TYR A 346 -15.18 -15.62 6.38
N LEU A 347 -14.73 -14.49 5.85
CA LEU A 347 -13.40 -13.96 6.17
C LEU A 347 -13.29 -13.48 7.62
N THR A 348 -14.36 -12.93 8.19
CA THR A 348 -14.35 -12.51 9.60
C THR A 348 -14.41 -13.68 10.59
N SER A 349 -14.79 -14.89 10.13
CA SER A 349 -14.71 -16.12 10.93
C SER A 349 -13.30 -16.72 10.99
N LEU A 350 -12.38 -16.23 10.16
CA LEU A 350 -10.97 -16.63 10.14
C LEU A 350 -10.11 -15.73 11.04
N PRO A 351 -8.93 -16.19 11.50
CA PRO A 351 -8.10 -15.45 12.46
C PRO A 351 -7.26 -14.34 11.82
N PHE A 352 -7.88 -13.44 11.04
CA PHE A 352 -7.25 -12.22 10.54
C PHE A 352 -7.21 -11.11 11.61
N ASP A 353 -6.20 -10.25 11.58
CA ASP A 353 -6.01 -9.19 12.57
C ASP A 353 -6.83 -7.93 12.28
N GLY A 354 -7.30 -7.77 11.03
CA GLY A 354 -8.09 -6.62 10.59
C GLY A 354 -8.80 -6.87 9.27
N TYR A 355 -9.59 -5.89 8.83
CA TYR A 355 -10.45 -6.01 7.67
C TYR A 355 -10.20 -4.88 6.68
N ALA A 356 -9.70 -5.22 5.49
CA ALA A 356 -9.64 -4.30 4.37
C ALA A 356 -10.91 -4.39 3.53
N ILE A 357 -11.41 -3.26 3.07
CA ILE A 357 -12.58 -3.14 2.20
C ILE A 357 -12.06 -2.78 0.80
N GLY A 358 -12.17 -3.73 -0.12
CA GLY A 358 -11.65 -3.61 -1.48
C GLY A 358 -12.68 -3.91 -2.57
N GLY A 359 -12.18 -3.94 -3.81
CA GLY A 359 -12.98 -4.28 -4.98
C GLY A 359 -13.63 -3.11 -5.71
N ALA A 360 -14.55 -3.44 -6.63
CA ALA A 360 -15.53 -2.50 -7.12
C ALA A 360 -16.42 -2.02 -5.96
N LEU A 361 -16.39 -0.71 -5.68
CA LEU A 361 -17.05 -0.06 -4.53
C LEU A 361 -18.09 0.98 -4.97
N GLY A 362 -18.67 0.80 -6.16
CA GLY A 362 -19.62 1.73 -6.78
C GLY A 362 -19.00 2.69 -7.80
N ASP A 363 -19.85 3.26 -8.64
CA ASP A 363 -19.53 4.17 -9.76
C ASP A 363 -19.29 5.61 -9.27
N GLY A 364 -19.60 5.87 -8.01
CA GLY A 364 -19.52 7.20 -7.42
C GLY A 364 -19.58 7.19 -5.90
N ARG A 365 -19.47 8.40 -5.35
CA ARG A 365 -19.38 8.63 -3.90
C ARG A 365 -20.65 8.26 -3.15
N GLU A 366 -21.82 8.44 -3.75
CA GLU A 366 -23.09 8.07 -3.12
C GLU A 366 -23.26 6.56 -3.04
N GLU A 367 -22.97 5.81 -4.11
CA GLU A 367 -23.06 4.35 -4.09
C GLU A 367 -22.05 3.72 -3.12
N LEU A 368 -20.82 4.27 -3.08
CA LEU A 368 -19.83 3.91 -2.06
C LEU A 368 -20.40 4.13 -0.64
N LYS A 369 -20.97 5.31 -0.39
CA LYS A 369 -21.55 5.66 0.91
C LYS A 369 -22.69 4.71 1.28
N GLU A 370 -23.64 4.46 0.38
CA GLU A 370 -24.76 3.54 0.61
C GLU A 370 -24.28 2.12 0.91
N LEU A 371 -23.28 1.64 0.16
CA LEU A 371 -22.68 0.34 0.39
C LEU A 371 -22.03 0.28 1.78
N LEU A 372 -21.22 1.28 2.15
CA LEU A 372 -20.57 1.34 3.47
C LEU A 372 -21.59 1.44 4.61
N GLN A 373 -22.62 2.27 4.48
CA GLN A 373 -23.68 2.41 5.48
C GLN A 373 -24.42 1.11 5.75
N TRP A 374 -24.67 0.31 4.70
CA TRP A 374 -25.28 -1.00 4.85
C TRP A 374 -24.30 -2.07 5.38
N MET A 375 -23.04 -1.99 4.97
CA MET A 375 -22.05 -3.02 5.22
C MET A 375 -21.44 -2.94 6.63
N MET A 376 -21.15 -1.74 7.12
CA MET A 376 -20.39 -1.53 8.35
C MET A 376 -21.06 -2.07 9.63
N PRO A 377 -22.38 -1.99 9.82
CA PRO A 377 -23.05 -2.58 10.98
C PRO A 377 -22.80 -4.09 11.17
N GLN A 378 -22.52 -4.83 10.08
CA GLN A 378 -22.28 -6.28 10.13
C GLN A 378 -20.95 -6.65 10.83
N PHE A 379 -20.09 -5.67 11.08
CA PHE A 379 -18.82 -5.84 11.81
C PHE A 379 -18.92 -5.44 13.28
N ASP A 380 -20.05 -4.95 13.77
CA ASP A 380 -20.19 -4.43 15.14
C ASP A 380 -20.50 -5.52 16.18
N GLU A 381 -20.56 -6.78 15.75
CA GLU A 381 -20.82 -7.93 16.62
C GLU A 381 -19.54 -8.63 17.09
N GLY A 382 -19.51 -8.98 18.38
CA GLY A 382 -18.48 -9.83 18.99
C GLY A 382 -17.04 -9.33 18.76
N SER A 383 -16.14 -10.25 18.40
CA SER A 383 -14.72 -9.95 18.16
C SER A 383 -14.47 -9.14 16.89
N ARG A 384 -15.43 -9.09 15.94
CA ARG A 384 -15.30 -8.30 14.69
C ARG A 384 -15.21 -6.81 14.99
N LYS A 385 -15.90 -6.35 16.03
CA LYS A 385 -15.91 -4.93 16.42
C LYS A 385 -14.53 -4.45 16.84
N GLN A 386 -13.75 -5.31 17.50
CA GLN A 386 -12.44 -5.01 18.07
C GLN A 386 -11.30 -5.07 17.06
N LYS A 387 -11.61 -5.11 15.75
CA LYS A 387 -10.61 -5.13 14.68
C LYS A 387 -10.68 -3.86 13.81
N PRO A 388 -9.53 -3.38 13.34
CA PRO A 388 -9.45 -2.18 12.52
C PRO A 388 -9.97 -2.45 11.11
N ARG A 389 -10.58 -1.42 10.51
CA ARG A 389 -11.19 -1.44 9.19
C ARG A 389 -10.47 -0.46 8.26
N HIS A 390 -9.95 -0.95 7.14
CA HIS A 390 -9.16 -0.19 6.19
C HIS A 390 -9.87 -0.06 4.84
N LEU A 391 -10.04 1.15 4.31
CA LEU A 391 -10.60 1.38 2.97
C LEU A 391 -9.48 1.48 1.94
N LEU A 392 -9.46 0.55 0.98
CA LEU A 392 -8.40 0.47 -0.02
C LEU A 392 -8.59 1.48 -1.16
N GLY A 393 -7.57 2.29 -1.42
CA GLY A 393 -7.40 3.10 -2.63
C GLY A 393 -8.27 4.36 -2.76
N ILE A 394 -9.18 4.62 -1.82
CA ILE A 394 -10.12 5.76 -1.85
C ILE A 394 -9.90 6.66 -0.63
N ALA A 395 -9.39 7.87 -0.86
CA ALA A 395 -9.20 8.85 0.21
C ALA A 395 -9.24 10.31 -0.29
N ASP A 396 -10.18 10.66 -1.17
CA ASP A 396 -10.54 12.07 -1.35
C ASP A 396 -11.38 12.57 -0.17
N GLU A 397 -11.36 13.87 0.11
CA GLU A 397 -11.91 14.43 1.35
C GLU A 397 -13.37 14.06 1.63
N GLU A 398 -14.24 14.12 0.63
CA GLU A 398 -15.66 13.79 0.82
C GLU A 398 -15.86 12.29 1.10
N SER A 399 -15.13 11.44 0.38
CA SER A 399 -15.15 9.99 0.61
C SER A 399 -14.60 9.63 1.99
N ILE A 400 -13.54 10.32 2.46
CA ILE A 400 -13.04 10.17 3.83
C ILE A 400 -14.13 10.50 4.83
N ARG A 401 -14.79 11.65 4.70
CA ARG A 401 -15.84 12.07 5.66
C ARG A 401 -16.97 11.03 5.72
N ASN A 402 -17.42 10.54 4.56
CA ASN A 402 -18.45 9.51 4.47
C ASN A 402 -17.98 8.17 5.06
N ALA A 403 -16.78 7.71 4.72
CA ALA A 403 -16.23 6.45 5.21
C ALA A 403 -16.00 6.46 6.72
N VAL A 404 -15.47 7.56 7.25
CA VAL A 404 -15.27 7.75 8.70
C VAL A 404 -16.60 7.73 9.45
N ALA A 405 -17.63 8.43 8.94
CA ALA A 405 -18.98 8.37 9.51
C ALA A 405 -19.58 6.94 9.49
N CYS A 406 -19.13 6.08 8.58
CA CYS A 406 -19.52 4.68 8.53
C CYS A 406 -18.65 3.77 9.43
N GLY A 407 -17.63 4.29 10.12
CA GLY A 407 -16.79 3.51 11.04
C GLY A 407 -15.54 2.89 10.43
N LEU A 408 -15.04 3.42 9.31
CA LEU A 408 -13.73 3.05 8.78
C LEU A 408 -12.61 3.75 9.59
N ASP A 409 -11.51 3.03 9.83
CA ASP A 409 -10.43 3.46 10.72
C ASP A 409 -9.20 3.97 9.97
N THR A 410 -8.93 3.48 8.76
CA THR A 410 -7.83 4.00 7.94
C THR A 410 -8.18 3.99 6.46
N MET A 411 -7.61 4.91 5.68
CA MET A 411 -7.82 4.97 4.22
C MET A 411 -6.53 5.37 3.52
N ASP A 412 -6.20 4.69 2.43
CA ASP A 412 -5.02 5.02 1.62
C ASP A 412 -5.39 5.71 0.30
N SER A 413 -4.52 6.60 -0.18
CA SER A 413 -4.59 7.06 -1.56
C SER A 413 -3.29 7.71 -2.03
N CYS A 414 -2.98 7.49 -3.32
CA CYS A 414 -1.95 8.25 -4.02
C CYS A 414 -2.44 9.65 -4.46
N TYR A 415 -3.74 9.97 -4.31
CA TYR A 415 -4.33 11.22 -4.82
C TYR A 415 -3.59 12.48 -4.35
N PRO A 416 -3.30 12.69 -3.04
CA PRO A 416 -2.69 13.93 -2.57
C PRO A 416 -1.30 14.19 -3.17
N THR A 417 -0.45 13.15 -3.26
CA THR A 417 0.90 13.23 -3.84
C THR A 417 0.85 13.33 -5.37
N ARG A 418 -0.12 12.67 -6.02
CA ARG A 418 -0.33 12.74 -7.47
C ARG A 418 -0.73 14.15 -7.90
N VAL A 419 -1.73 14.75 -7.27
CA VAL A 419 -2.22 16.07 -7.68
C VAL A 419 -1.23 17.19 -7.34
N ALA A 420 -0.45 17.05 -6.26
CA ALA A 420 0.65 17.95 -5.92
C ALA A 420 1.66 18.09 -7.07
N ARG A 421 2.10 16.97 -7.64
CA ARG A 421 3.03 16.93 -8.79
C ARG A 421 2.49 17.63 -10.03
N HIS A 422 1.18 17.63 -10.19
CA HIS A 422 0.52 18.32 -11.28
C HIS A 422 0.22 19.80 -10.99
N GLY A 423 0.56 20.29 -9.79
CA GLY A 423 0.43 21.69 -9.39
C GLY A 423 -0.88 22.03 -8.69
N THR A 424 -1.57 21.04 -8.13
CA THR A 424 -2.77 21.22 -7.32
C THR A 424 -2.45 20.99 -5.85
N VAL A 425 -2.76 21.98 -5.01
CA VAL A 425 -2.64 21.89 -3.55
C VAL A 425 -4.02 21.89 -2.91
N LEU A 426 -4.18 21.09 -1.86
CA LEU A 426 -5.42 20.95 -1.10
C LEU A 426 -5.50 22.03 -0.02
N THR A 427 -6.65 22.67 0.14
CA THR A 427 -6.86 23.70 1.17
C THR A 427 -8.25 23.56 1.74
N ARG A 428 -8.50 24.14 2.92
CA ARG A 428 -9.83 24.16 3.56
C ARG A 428 -10.90 24.83 2.70
N THR A 429 -10.50 25.74 1.82
CA THR A 429 -11.40 26.44 0.87
C THR A 429 -11.56 25.71 -0.46
N GLY A 430 -11.02 24.49 -0.57
CA GLY A 430 -10.99 23.68 -1.78
C GLY A 430 -9.64 23.66 -2.49
N PRO A 431 -9.49 22.82 -3.53
CA PRO A 431 -8.22 22.64 -4.23
C PRO A 431 -7.83 23.88 -5.06
N ILE A 432 -6.55 24.25 -4.98
CA ILE A 432 -5.97 25.39 -5.70
C ILE A 432 -4.99 24.91 -6.76
N ARG A 433 -5.14 25.38 -8.00
CA ARG A 433 -4.21 25.10 -9.11
C ARG A 433 -3.11 26.16 -9.18
N LEU A 434 -1.98 25.90 -8.54
CA LEU A 434 -0.84 26.82 -8.43
C LEU A 434 -0.20 27.19 -9.77
N LYS A 435 -0.47 26.46 -10.86
CA LYS A 435 -0.01 26.80 -12.21
C LYS A 435 -0.79 27.95 -12.86
N SER A 436 -1.92 28.36 -12.27
CA SER A 436 -2.74 29.46 -12.80
C SER A 436 -2.03 30.81 -12.67
N GLY A 437 -2.05 31.62 -13.74
CA GLY A 437 -1.41 32.94 -13.79
C GLY A 437 -1.85 33.91 -12.69
N LYS A 438 -3.05 33.71 -12.11
CA LYS A 438 -3.57 34.49 -10.97
C LYS A 438 -2.67 34.45 -9.74
N HIS A 439 -1.84 33.41 -9.61
CA HIS A 439 -0.93 33.25 -8.47
C HIS A 439 0.42 33.94 -8.64
N SER A 440 0.76 34.43 -9.83
CA SER A 440 2.06 35.05 -10.13
C SER A 440 2.43 36.24 -9.24
N ARG A 441 1.43 36.95 -8.71
CA ARG A 441 1.60 38.11 -7.82
C ARG A 441 0.97 37.90 -6.44
N SER A 442 0.75 36.66 -6.04
CA SER A 442 0.23 36.32 -4.71
C SER A 442 1.34 36.38 -3.64
N PHE A 443 2.01 37.53 -3.54
CA PHE A 443 3.13 37.78 -2.63
C PHE A 443 2.66 37.76 -1.17
N GLY A 444 3.37 37.05 -0.31
CA GLY A 444 3.03 36.91 1.12
C GLY A 444 1.74 36.11 1.39
N VAL A 445 1.04 35.63 0.36
CA VAL A 445 -0.17 34.82 0.51
C VAL A 445 0.23 33.36 0.67
N LYS A 446 -0.11 32.76 1.81
CA LYS A 446 0.14 31.34 2.08
C LYS A 446 -0.72 30.43 1.19
N ILE A 447 -0.36 29.15 1.11
CA ILE A 447 -1.22 28.18 0.44
C ILE A 447 -2.54 28.02 1.19
N ASP A 448 -2.48 27.85 2.51
CA ASP A 448 -3.62 27.80 3.43
C ASP A 448 -3.22 28.54 4.72
N ASP A 449 -4.03 29.51 5.15
CA ASP A 449 -3.66 30.41 6.24
C ASP A 449 -3.62 29.73 7.61
N GLN A 450 -4.34 28.61 7.75
CA GLN A 450 -4.40 27.81 8.98
C GLN A 450 -3.45 26.59 8.92
N CYS A 451 -2.73 26.37 7.83
CA CYS A 451 -1.78 25.27 7.73
C CYS A 451 -0.45 25.63 8.38
N SER A 452 0.01 24.75 9.26
CA SER A 452 1.27 24.87 9.98
C SER A 452 2.44 24.17 9.28
N CYS A 453 2.26 23.61 8.07
CA CYS A 453 3.36 22.95 7.38
C CYS A 453 4.50 23.92 7.04
N ARG A 454 5.72 23.38 6.96
CA ARG A 454 6.93 24.14 6.59
C ARG A 454 6.74 24.96 5.31
N THR A 455 6.06 24.39 4.30
CA THR A 455 5.78 25.09 3.04
C THR A 455 4.99 26.37 3.26
N CYS A 456 3.87 26.31 4.00
CA CYS A 456 3.02 27.47 4.30
C CYS A 456 3.68 28.49 5.22
N GLN A 457 4.59 28.06 6.08
CA GLN A 457 5.32 28.96 6.98
C GLN A 457 6.45 29.71 6.28
N THR A 458 7.00 29.16 5.20
CA THR A 458 8.22 29.67 4.57
C THR A 458 7.97 30.36 3.23
N TYR A 459 7.03 29.86 2.43
CA TYR A 459 6.85 30.26 1.04
C TYR A 459 5.45 30.77 0.75
N ASP A 460 5.35 31.71 -0.19
CA ASP A 460 4.09 32.21 -0.70
C ASP A 460 3.66 31.51 -2.00
N ARG A 461 2.39 31.70 -2.37
CA ARG A 461 1.81 31.13 -3.60
C ARG A 461 2.54 31.60 -4.87
N SER A 462 3.07 32.83 -4.90
CA SER A 462 3.82 33.32 -6.07
C SER A 462 5.13 32.57 -6.29
N TYR A 463 5.85 32.22 -5.23
CA TYR A 463 7.07 31.44 -5.35
C TYR A 463 6.76 30.02 -5.85
N LEU A 464 5.76 29.34 -5.29
CA LEU A 464 5.37 28.03 -5.80
C LEU A 464 4.87 28.10 -7.25
N TRP A 465 4.09 29.12 -7.62
CA TRP A 465 3.68 29.34 -9.01
C TRP A 465 4.90 29.45 -9.93
N HIS A 466 5.92 30.22 -9.54
CA HIS A 466 7.16 30.38 -10.28
C HIS A 466 7.88 29.03 -10.45
N LEU A 467 8.07 28.27 -9.36
CA LEU A 467 8.73 26.96 -9.43
C LEU A 467 7.99 25.99 -10.36
N PHE A 468 6.65 25.98 -10.31
CA PHE A 468 5.86 25.16 -11.23
C PHE A 468 5.94 25.61 -12.69
N LYS A 469 6.14 26.91 -12.96
CA LYS A 469 6.35 27.43 -14.33
C LYS A 469 7.76 27.11 -14.84
N ALA A 470 8.74 27.11 -13.95
CA ALA A 470 10.12 26.74 -14.26
C ALA A 470 10.34 25.22 -14.35
N ASN A 471 9.36 24.40 -13.97
CA ASN A 471 9.47 22.94 -13.84
C ASN A 471 10.55 22.50 -12.83
N GLU A 472 10.75 23.28 -11.77
CA GLU A 472 11.69 22.95 -10.72
C GLU A 472 11.18 21.78 -9.86
N PRO A 473 11.98 20.72 -9.61
CA PRO A 473 11.59 19.59 -8.77
C PRO A 473 11.12 20.00 -7.37
N LEU A 474 11.69 21.07 -6.83
CA LEU A 474 11.31 21.64 -5.53
C LEU A 474 9.81 22.01 -5.46
N ALA A 475 9.19 22.41 -6.59
CA ALA A 475 7.76 22.70 -6.63
C ALA A 475 6.92 21.51 -6.18
N THR A 476 7.31 20.32 -6.66
CA THR A 476 6.67 19.05 -6.32
C THR A 476 6.87 18.73 -4.84
N THR A 477 8.09 18.87 -4.34
CA THR A 477 8.40 18.58 -2.92
C THR A 477 7.55 19.43 -1.99
N LEU A 478 7.53 20.75 -2.20
CA LEU A 478 6.79 21.69 -1.36
C LEU A 478 5.28 21.44 -1.41
N ALA A 479 4.72 21.18 -2.60
CA ALA A 479 3.30 20.90 -2.77
C ALA A 479 2.90 19.53 -2.18
N THR A 480 3.75 18.51 -2.32
CA THR A 480 3.50 17.19 -1.76
C THR A 480 3.52 17.23 -0.24
N GLN A 481 4.52 17.89 0.37
CA GLN A 481 4.59 18.07 1.82
C GLN A 481 3.33 18.77 2.35
N HIS A 482 2.90 19.85 1.69
CA HIS A 482 1.67 20.56 2.04
C HIS A 482 0.43 19.66 1.96
N ASN A 483 0.27 18.90 0.87
CA ASN A 483 -0.89 18.03 0.71
C ASN A 483 -0.91 16.89 1.73
N ILE A 484 0.24 16.33 2.12
CA ILE A 484 0.30 15.31 3.18
C ILE A 484 -0.12 15.91 4.52
N GLN A 485 0.40 17.09 4.88
CA GLN A 485 -0.04 17.79 6.10
C GLN A 485 -1.56 18.01 6.09
N TYR A 486 -2.11 18.48 4.97
CA TYR A 486 -3.54 18.72 4.85
C TYR A 486 -4.37 17.48 5.17
N MET A 487 -3.99 16.31 4.66
CA MET A 487 -4.71 15.06 4.92
C MET A 487 -4.60 14.65 6.40
N ASN A 488 -3.42 14.80 7.01
CA ASN A 488 -3.22 14.46 8.40
C ASN A 488 -3.96 15.43 9.35
N ASP A 489 -4.00 16.72 9.02
CA ASP A 489 -4.79 17.73 9.73
C ASP A 489 -6.30 17.44 9.62
N LEU A 490 -6.77 17.02 8.43
CA LEU A 490 -8.16 16.59 8.23
C LEU A 490 -8.51 15.41 9.14
N MET A 491 -7.66 14.39 9.21
CA MET A 491 -7.88 13.22 10.07
C MET A 491 -7.85 13.59 11.55
N ALA A 492 -6.93 14.48 11.96
CA ALA A 492 -6.88 15.00 13.32
C ALA A 492 -8.16 15.76 13.70
N GLN A 493 -8.68 16.58 12.79
CA GLN A 493 -9.95 17.28 12.97
C GLN A 493 -11.12 16.31 13.10
N LEU A 494 -11.19 15.28 12.23
CA LEU A 494 -12.23 14.26 12.30
C LEU A 494 -12.19 13.48 13.62
N ARG A 495 -11.01 13.10 14.11
CA ARG A 495 -10.86 12.50 15.45
C ARG A 495 -11.46 13.41 16.51
N GLN A 496 -11.14 14.70 16.50
CA GLN A 496 -11.68 15.63 17.48
C GLN A 496 -13.21 15.82 17.36
N ASP A 497 -13.76 15.81 16.15
CA ASP A 497 -15.19 15.93 15.93
C ASP A 497 -15.95 14.68 16.39
N ILE A 498 -15.37 13.48 16.23
CA ILE A 498 -15.91 12.21 16.76
C ILE A 498 -15.86 12.21 18.28
N MET A 499 -14.74 12.59 18.90
CA MET A 499 -14.63 12.72 20.37
C MET A 499 -15.67 13.69 20.96
N ASN A 500 -16.08 14.70 20.19
CA ASN A 500 -17.08 15.68 20.56
C ASN A 500 -18.51 15.28 20.14
N ASN A 501 -18.73 14.08 19.59
CA ASN A 501 -20.00 13.60 19.05
C ASN A 501 -20.66 14.56 18.04
N LYS A 502 -19.86 15.16 17.15
CA LYS A 502 -20.36 16.02 16.05
C LYS A 502 -20.56 15.26 14.75
N ILE A 503 -19.86 14.14 14.58
CA ILE A 503 -19.92 13.25 13.41
C ILE A 503 -20.23 11.87 13.93
#